data_AF-A0A9D6TMM5-F1
#
_entry.id   AF-A0A9D6TMM5-F1
#
_cell.length_a   1.000
_cell.length_b   1.000
_cell.length_c   1.000
_cell.angle_alpha   90.00
_cell.angle_beta   90.00
_cell.angle_gamma   90.00
#
_symmetry.space_group_name_H-M   'P 1'
#
loop_
_entity.id
_entity.type
_entity.pdbx_description
1 polymer ?
#
loop_
_entity_poly.entity_id
_entity_poly.type
_entity_poly.pdbx_seq_one_letter_code
_entity_poly.pdbx_strand_id
1 'polypeptide(L)' 'MPVALTTSGRDKAVPPESLQRLAKVLESMNRKVLLIHREAAGHVTNYEDGVAILEFAIQNAAPRQ' A
#
# COMPACT_ATOMS: atom_id res chain seq x y z
N MET A 1 -8.36 -2.09 11.18
CA MET A 1 -7.21 -1.22 10.89
C MET A 1 -7.04 -1.16 9.38
N PRO A 2 -7.04 0.03 8.77
CA PRO A 2 -6.75 0.20 7.35
C PRO A 2 -5.28 -0.14 7.05
N VAL A 3 -5.00 -0.65 5.86
CA VAL A 3 -3.65 -0.97 5.40
C VAL A 3 -3.41 -0.28 4.06
N ALA A 4 -2.37 0.54 3.97
CA ALA A 4 -1.93 1.14 2.72
C ALA A 4 -0.54 0.61 2.34
N LEU A 5 -0.35 0.30 1.06
CA LEU A 5 0.86 -0.32 0.51
C LEU A 5 1.29 0.45 -0.73
N THR A 6 2.59 0.72 -0.86
CA THR A 6 3.20 1.20 -2.10
C THR A 6 4.10 0.11 -2.67
N THR A 7 4.14 0.00 -4.00
CA THR A 7 4.94 -1.02 -4.70
C THR A 7 5.50 -0.45 -5.99
N SER A 8 6.63 -1.00 -6.42
CA SER A 8 7.35 -0.54 -7.59
C SER A 8 7.69 -1.69 -8.53
N GLY A 9 7.41 -1.53 -9.82
CA GLY A 9 7.53 -2.59 -10.83
C GLY A 9 8.97 -3.06 -11.08
N ARG A 10 9.97 -2.22 -10.81
CA ARG A 10 11.40 -2.56 -10.94
C ARG A 10 12.09 -2.79 -9.60
N ASP A 11 11.32 -2.93 -8.52
CA ASP A 11 11.88 -3.33 -7.23
C ASP A 11 12.37 -4.79 -7.31
N LYS A 12 13.69 -4.96 -7.16
CA LYS A 12 14.34 -6.27 -7.14
C LYS A 12 14.64 -6.77 -5.73
N ALA A 13 14.55 -5.89 -4.72
CA ALA A 13 14.76 -6.26 -3.32
C ALA A 13 13.49 -6.90 -2.76
N VAL A 14 12.32 -6.35 -3.10
CA VAL A 14 11.02 -6.90 -2.74
C VAL A 14 10.14 -6.96 -4.00
N PRO A 15 9.89 -8.14 -4.57
CA PRO A 15 9.10 -8.27 -5.79
C PRO A 15 7.68 -7.71 -5.61
N PRO A 16 7.20 -6.83 -6.51
CA PRO A 16 5.91 -6.15 -6.37
C PRO A 16 4.72 -7.12 -6.26
N GLU A 17 4.83 -8.30 -6.87
CA GLU A 17 3.80 -9.33 -6.84
C GLU A 17 3.56 -9.86 -5.42
N SER A 18 4.57 -9.82 -4.54
CA SER A 18 4.43 -10.25 -3.15
C SER A 18 3.44 -9.37 -2.39
N LEU A 19 3.57 -8.05 -2.55
CA LEU A 19 2.68 -7.05 -1.97
C LEU A 19 1.30 -7.05 -2.63
N GLN A 20 1.23 -7.25 -3.95
CA GLN A 20 -0.05 -7.42 -4.66
C GLN A 20 -0.83 -8.65 -4.15
N ARG A 21 -0.15 -9.77 -3.89
CA ARG A 21 -0.79 -10.96 -3.28
C ARG A 21 -1.25 -10.67 -1.85
N LEU A 22 -0.44 -9.99 -1.06
CA LEU A 22 -0.83 -9.58 0.30
C LEU A 22 -2.07 -8.69 0.29
N ALA A 23 -2.13 -7.69 -0.60
CA ALA A 23 -3.29 -6.81 -0.75
C ALA A 23 -4.57 -7.61 -1.02
N LYS A 24 -4.53 -8.56 -1.96
CA LYS A 24 -5.67 -9.45 -2.27
C LYS A 24 -6.12 -10.27 -1.06
N VAL A 25 -5.17 -10.80 -0.28
CA VAL A 25 -5.50 -11.55 0.96
C VAL A 25 -6.19 -10.63 1.97
N LEU A 26 -5.67 -9.43 2.18
CA LEU A 26 -6.26 -8.46 3.10
C LEU A 26 -7.67 -8.01 2.66
N GLU A 27 -7.88 -7.78 1.37
CA GLU A 27 -9.20 -7.51 0.79
C GLU A 27 -10.17 -8.67 1.04
N SER A 28 -9.74 -9.92 0.85
CA SER A 28 -10.56 -11.11 1.13
C SER A 28 -10.96 -11.26 2.60
N MET A 29 -10.17 -10.67 3.51
CA MET A 29 -10.47 -10.60 4.94
C MET A 29 -11.34 -9.38 5.31
N ASN A 30 -11.95 -8.74 4.31
CA ASN A 30 -12.77 -7.53 4.44
C ASN A 30 -12.03 -6.38 5.13
N ARG A 31 -10.71 -6.24 4.87
CA ARG A 31 -9.93 -5.10 5.33
C ARG A 31 -10.02 -3.96 4.33
N LYS A 32 -9.95 -2.73 4.83
CA LYS A 32 -9.76 -1.54 4.00
C LYS A 32 -8.32 -1.48 3.52
N VAL A 33 -8.11 -1.65 2.22
CA VAL A 33 -6.78 -1.71 1.60
C VAL A 33 -6.64 -0.62 0.53
N LEU A 34 -5.49 0.05 0.51
CA LEU A 34 -5.03 0.86 -0.61
C LEU A 34 -3.72 0.29 -1.12
N LEU A 35 -3.62 0.07 -2.44
CA LEU A 35 -2.39 -0.35 -3.10
C LEU A 35 -2.05 0.63 -4.22
N ILE A 36 -0.91 1.30 -4.08
CA ILE A 36 -0.35 2.17 -5.12
C ILE A 36 0.80 1.42 -5.80
N HIS A 37 0.73 1.29 -7.12
CA HIS A 37 1.76 0.62 -7.91
C HIS A 37 2.39 1.57 -8.93
N ARG A 38 3.72 1.62 -8.97
CA ARG A 38 4.50 2.42 -9.91
C ARG A 38 5.38 1.51 -10.77
N GLU A 39 4.97 1.25 -12.01
CA GLU A 39 5.63 0.28 -12.89
C GLU A 39 7.13 0.57 -13.14
N ALA A 40 7.50 1.84 -13.30
CA ALA A 40 8.85 2.23 -13.71
C ALA A 40 9.82 2.49 -12.54
N ALA A 41 9.33 2.53 -11.30
CA ALA A 41 10.13 2.85 -10.13
C ALA A 41 10.91 1.62 -9.61
N GLY A 42 12.02 1.86 -8.91
CA GLY A 42 12.79 0.84 -8.18
C GLY A 42 12.41 0.78 -6.69
N HIS A 43 13.35 0.44 -5.81
CA HIS A 43 13.14 0.41 -4.36
C HIS A 43 13.16 1.82 -3.75
N VAL A 44 12.11 2.60 -4.03
CA VAL A 44 11.96 3.99 -3.60
C VAL A 44 10.50 4.31 -3.30
N THR A 45 10.28 5.24 -2.38
CA THR A 45 8.98 5.86 -2.12
C THR A 45 9.07 7.33 -2.50
N ASN A 46 8.17 7.79 -3.37
CA ASN A 46 8.08 9.22 -3.69
C ASN A 46 7.15 9.95 -2.70
N TYR A 47 7.23 11.27 -2.70
CA TYR A 47 6.48 12.12 -1.77
C TYR A 47 4.95 11.96 -1.92
N GLU A 48 4.46 11.94 -3.17
CA GLU A 48 3.02 11.85 -3.47
C GLU A 48 2.42 10.55 -2.94
N ASP A 49 3.09 9.42 -3.20
CA ASP A 49 2.67 8.11 -2.73
C ASP A 49 2.73 8.05 -1.19
N GLY A 50 3.76 8.64 -0.60
CA GLY A 50 3.91 8.75 0.86
C GLY A 50 2.78 9.52 1.52
N VAL A 51 2.38 10.66 0.95
CA VAL A 51 1.24 11.45 1.44
C VAL A 51 -0.05 10.64 1.31
N ALA A 52 -0.30 10.06 0.13
CA ALA A 52 -1.54 9.33 -0.14
C ALA A 52 -1.76 8.13 0.81
N ILE A 53 -0.71 7.36 1.15
CA ILE A 53 -0.85 6.23 2.07
C ILE A 53 -1.14 6.67 3.52
N LEU A 54 -0.58 7.81 3.94
CA LEU A 54 -0.83 8.36 5.27
C LEU A 54 -2.25 8.92 5.37
N GLU A 55 -2.70 9.67 4.36
CA GLU A 55 -4.06 10.18 4.28
C GLU A 55 -5.09 9.05 4.34
N PHE A 56 -4.88 7.99 3.57
CA PHE A 56 -5.75 6.81 3.62
C PHE A 56 -5.81 6.19 5.00
N ALA A 57 -4.66 6.02 5.67
CA ALA A 57 -4.59 5.42 6.99
C ALA A 57 -5.31 6.28 8.04
N ILE A 58 -5.14 7.61 7.99
CA ILE A 58 -5.78 8.55 8.91
C ILE A 58 -7.29 8.59 8.69
N GLN A 59 -7.74 8.74 7.44
CA GLN A 59 -9.18 8.84 7.11
C GLN A 59 -9.96 7.56 7.44
N ASN A 60 -9.28 6.41 7.43
CA ASN A 60 -9.90 5.12 7.70
C ASN A 60 -9.56 4.55 9.09
N ALA A 61 -8.84 5.31 9.91
CA ALA A 61 -8.58 4.94 11.30
C ALA A 61 -9.90 4.87 12.08
N ALA A 62 -10.02 3.90 12.98
CA ALA A 62 -11.14 3.89 13.91
C ALA A 62 -11.00 5.07 14.88
N PRO A 63 -12.10 5.72 15.30
CA PRO A 63 -12.05 6.71 16.36
C PRO A 63 -11.38 6.11 17.60
N ARG A 64 -10.56 6.89 18.30
CA ARG A 64 -10.17 6.52 19.67
C ARG A 64 -11.45 6.50 20.51
N GLN A 65 -11.77 5.33 21.07
CA GLN A 65 -12.76 5.21 22.14
C GLN A 65 -12.17 5.67 23.46
#